data_AF-A0A438DVW0-F1
#
_entry.id   AF-A0A438DVW0-F1
#
_cell.length_a   1.000
_cell.length_b   1.000
_cell.length_c   1.000
_cell.angle_alpha   90.00
_cell.angle_beta   90.00
_cell.angle_gamma   90.00
#
_symmetry.space_group_name_H-M   'P 1'
#
loop_
_entity.id
_entity.type
_entity.pdbx_description
1 polymer ?
#
loop_
_entity_poly.entity_id
_entity_poly.type
_entity_poly.pdbx_seq_one_letter_code
_entity_poly.pdbx_strand_id
1 'polypeptide(L)'
;MPISHVHPDPEILDFRPNLIFLSISNVKNWVQTNECNTLTLLLLHIHQPQFYQQEASKLRRQIRDIQNLNRHILGEALSSLNFKELKNLETRLEKGISRIRSKKNELLFAEIEYMQKREIELQNSNLFLRAQIAENERAQQQMNLMPGSQYESVPQQPYDSQNLLPVNLLDPNHHYSRHDKQLSN
;
A
#
# COMPACT_ATOMS: atom_id res chain seq x y z
N MET A 1 102.62 5.80 58.76
CA MET A 1 102.67 4.53 57.97
C MET A 1 101.27 4.28 57.41
N PRO A 2 101.13 3.75 56.19
CA PRO A 2 100.63 4.49 55.01
C PRO A 2 99.24 4.06 54.50
N ILE A 3 98.81 4.78 53.45
CA ILE A 3 97.60 4.60 52.64
C ILE A 3 97.59 3.23 51.95
N SER A 4 96.44 2.56 51.94
CA SER A 4 96.05 1.64 50.86
C SER A 4 94.68 2.07 50.32
N HIS A 5 94.74 2.83 49.22
CA HIS A 5 93.65 3.00 48.28
C HIS A 5 93.28 1.64 47.70
N VAL A 6 91.99 1.29 47.77
CA VAL A 6 91.38 0.34 46.85
C VAL A 6 90.14 1.01 46.26
N HIS A 7 90.24 1.28 44.96
CA HIS A 7 89.17 1.59 44.01
C HIS A 7 89.50 0.71 42.80
N PRO A 8 88.57 0.20 41.96
CA PRO A 8 87.11 0.24 41.93
C PRO A 8 86.47 -1.18 41.98
N ASP A 9 85.14 -1.27 41.92
CA ASP A 9 84.51 -1.96 40.76
C ASP A 9 83.16 -1.29 40.46
N PRO A 10 82.97 -0.67 39.28
CA PRO A 10 81.73 -0.02 38.89
C PRO A 10 80.97 -0.92 37.93
N GLU A 11 80.60 -2.13 38.35
CA GLU A 11 79.52 -2.84 37.66
C GLU A 11 78.19 -2.43 38.29
N ILE A 12 77.85 -1.16 38.05
CA ILE A 12 76.48 -0.68 38.10
C ILE A 12 75.75 -1.49 37.04
N LEU A 13 74.94 -2.43 37.52
CA LEU A 13 73.77 -3.02 36.87
C LEU A 13 73.38 -2.25 35.60
N ASP A 14 73.54 -2.89 34.44
CA ASP A 14 73.00 -2.45 33.16
C ASP A 14 71.45 -2.47 33.24
N PHE A 15 70.91 -1.50 33.99
CA PHE A 15 69.49 -1.23 34.14
C PHE A 15 69.02 -0.80 32.76
N ARG A 16 68.42 -1.70 31.98
CA ARG A 16 67.91 -1.40 30.64
C ARG A 16 66.73 -0.43 30.74
N PRO A 17 66.96 0.90 30.64
CA PRO A 17 65.94 1.91 30.98
C PRO A 17 64.80 1.89 29.96
N ASN A 18 65.10 1.40 28.76
CA ASN A 18 64.18 1.28 27.64
C ASN A 18 62.98 0.37 27.94
N LEU A 19 63.12 -0.71 28.72
CA LEU A 19 61.99 -1.60 29.02
C LEU A 19 61.04 -1.02 30.07
N ILE A 20 61.58 -0.34 31.08
CA ILE A 20 60.78 0.33 32.11
C ILE A 20 60.03 1.52 31.50
N PHE A 21 60.71 2.34 30.69
CA PHE A 21 60.09 3.46 30.00
C PHE A 21 59.00 3.01 29.02
N LEU A 22 59.23 1.91 28.29
CA LEU A 22 58.23 1.32 27.42
C LEU A 22 57.02 0.78 28.20
N SER A 23 57.25 0.10 29.33
CA SER A 23 56.18 -0.39 30.20
C SER A 23 55.34 0.77 30.77
N ILE A 24 55.98 1.83 31.28
CA ILE A 24 55.29 3.03 31.76
C ILE A 24 54.51 3.71 30.61
N SER A 25 55.09 3.80 29.42
CA SER A 25 54.41 4.36 28.24
C SER A 25 53.20 3.51 27.84
N ASN A 26 53.31 2.18 27.88
CA ASN A 26 52.22 1.27 27.59
C ASN A 26 51.09 1.37 28.60
N VAL A 27 51.41 1.47 29.90
CA VAL A 27 50.40 1.66 30.96
C VAL A 27 49.71 3.02 30.79
N LYS A 28 50.46 4.10 30.53
CA LYS A 28 49.87 5.42 30.25
C LYS A 28 48.95 5.40 29.03
N ASN A 29 49.39 4.78 27.94
CA ASN A 29 48.57 4.62 26.74
C ASN A 29 47.33 3.78 27.03
N TRP A 30 47.45 2.69 27.79
CA TRP A 30 46.32 1.85 28.17
C TRP A 30 45.29 2.61 29.01
N VAL A 31 45.73 3.38 30.01
CA VAL A 31 44.84 4.24 30.82
C VAL A 31 44.14 5.26 29.95
N GLN A 32 44.88 5.96 29.08
CA GLN A 32 44.34 6.97 28.17
C GLN A 32 43.31 6.35 27.20
N THR A 33 43.60 5.17 26.64
CA THR A 33 42.69 4.44 25.75
C THR A 33 41.42 4.01 26.51
N ASN A 34 41.56 3.53 27.74
CA ASN A 34 40.41 3.11 28.54
C ASN A 34 39.50 4.30 28.90
N GLU A 35 40.06 5.43 29.30
CA GLU A 35 39.30 6.67 29.56
C GLU A 35 38.57 7.18 28.30
N CYS A 36 39.24 7.16 27.14
CA CYS A 36 38.61 7.53 25.86
C CYS A 36 37.43 6.60 25.52
N ASN A 37 37.59 5.30 25.75
CA ASN A 37 36.54 4.30 25.50
C ASN A 37 35.33 4.47 26.43
N THR A 38 35.53 4.74 27.72
CA THR A 38 34.43 4.95 28.67
C THR A 38 33.64 6.21 28.33
N LEU A 39 34.31 7.31 27.95
CA LEU A 39 33.64 8.54 27.49
C LEU A 39 32.82 8.30 26.23
N THR A 40 33.37 7.55 25.26
CA THR A 40 32.68 7.21 24.02
C THR A 40 31.43 6.37 24.27
N LEU A 41 31.52 5.37 25.15
CA LEU A 41 30.38 4.53 25.54
C LEU A 41 29.30 5.34 26.28
N LEU A 42 29.68 6.23 27.19
CA LEU A 42 28.74 7.12 27.89
C LEU A 42 28.02 8.05 26.91
N LEU A 43 28.75 8.65 25.97
CA LEU A 43 28.17 9.49 24.94
C LEU A 43 27.15 8.72 24.07
N LEU A 44 27.50 7.50 23.63
CA LEU A 44 26.60 6.66 22.85
C LEU A 44 25.34 6.27 23.65
N HIS A 45 25.52 5.90 24.93
CA HIS A 45 24.43 5.54 25.83
C HIS A 45 23.44 6.68 26.05
N ILE A 46 23.92 7.92 26.10
CA ILE A 46 23.07 9.11 26.25
C ILE A 46 22.43 9.50 24.93
N HIS A 47 23.20 9.53 23.84
CA HIS A 47 22.77 10.14 22.58
C HIS A 47 21.82 9.25 21.76
N GLN A 48 21.99 7.92 21.80
CA GLN A 48 21.12 7.01 21.03
C GLN A 48 19.67 7.05 21.54
N PRO A 49 19.37 6.84 22.84
CA PRO A 49 18.00 6.91 23.33
C PRO A 49 17.38 8.30 23.15
N GLN A 50 18.15 9.38 23.35
CA GLN A 50 17.67 10.74 23.12
C GLN A 50 17.26 10.97 21.66
N PHE A 51 18.06 10.50 20.72
CA PHE A 51 17.73 10.56 19.29
C PHE A 51 16.41 9.83 18.98
N TYR A 52 16.26 8.57 19.42
CA TYR A 52 15.03 7.82 19.18
C TYR A 52 13.82 8.41 19.91
N GLN A 53 14.01 8.98 21.10
CA GLN A 53 12.95 9.67 21.83
C GLN A 53 12.48 10.93 21.09
N GLN A 54 13.41 11.68 20.50
CA GLN A 54 13.09 12.85 19.69
C GLN A 54 12.32 12.45 18.42
N GLU A 55 12.79 11.42 17.72
CA GLU A 55 12.13 10.92 16.51
C GLU A 55 10.73 10.37 16.82
N ALA A 56 10.57 9.61 17.89
CA ALA A 56 9.28 9.14 18.37
C ALA A 56 8.33 10.32 18.72
N SER A 57 8.86 11.37 19.34
CA SER A 57 8.07 12.57 19.68
C SER A 57 7.60 13.33 18.44
N LYS A 58 8.45 13.41 17.41
CA LYS A 58 8.13 13.99 16.11
C LYS A 58 7.04 13.18 15.39
N LEU A 59 7.18 11.86 15.32
CA LEU A 59 6.18 10.98 14.72
C LEU A 59 4.83 11.07 15.47
N ARG A 60 4.85 11.08 16.80
CA ARG A 60 3.62 11.26 17.61
C ARG A 60 2.93 12.59 17.32
N ARG A 61 3.68 13.67 17.09
CA ARG A 61 3.11 14.97 16.68
C ARG A 61 2.45 14.86 15.30
N GLN A 62 3.16 14.30 14.32
CA GLN A 62 2.61 14.10 12.98
C GLN A 62 1.31 13.27 12.97
N ILE A 63 1.26 12.20 13.78
CA ILE A 63 0.04 11.39 13.93
C ILE A 63 -1.12 12.25 14.44
N ARG A 64 -0.90 13.05 15.50
CA ARG A 64 -1.94 13.93 16.04
C ARG A 64 -2.38 14.98 15.01
N ASP A 65 -1.45 15.55 14.27
CA ASP A 65 -1.75 16.57 13.25
C ASP A 65 -2.62 15.97 12.14
N ILE A 66 -2.30 14.76 11.67
CA ILE A 66 -3.09 14.03 10.67
C ILE A 66 -4.48 13.67 11.23
N GLN A 67 -4.56 13.20 12.46
CA GLN A 67 -5.84 12.88 13.11
C GLN A 67 -6.73 14.12 13.25
N ASN A 68 -6.16 15.26 13.65
CA ASN A 68 -6.87 16.53 13.75
C ASN A 68 -7.36 16.98 12.37
N LEU A 69 -6.50 16.87 11.34
CA LEU A 69 -6.87 17.20 9.97
C LEU A 69 -8.05 16.33 9.48
N ASN A 70 -8.03 15.02 9.77
CA ASN A 70 -9.13 14.13 9.41
C ASN A 70 -10.44 14.54 10.07
N ARG A 71 -10.42 14.85 11.38
CA ARG A 71 -11.60 15.37 12.09
C ARG A 71 -12.15 16.63 11.44
N HIS A 72 -11.28 17.60 11.11
CA HIS A 72 -11.69 18.82 10.43
C HIS A 72 -12.31 18.55 9.06
N ILE A 73 -11.71 17.67 8.24
CA ILE A 73 -12.25 17.26 6.94
C ILE A 73 -13.62 16.60 7.08
N LEU A 74 -13.85 15.86 8.16
CA LEU A 74 -15.14 15.25 8.51
C LEU A 74 -16.15 16.24 9.11
N GLY A 75 -15.77 17.51 9.31
CA GLY A 75 -16.63 18.54 9.88
C GLY A 75 -16.67 18.56 11.41
N GLU A 76 -15.75 17.86 12.08
CA GLU A 76 -15.63 17.80 13.53
C GLU A 76 -14.60 18.82 14.05
N ALA A 77 -14.69 19.17 15.34
CA ALA A 77 -13.73 20.05 16.04
C ALA A 77 -13.45 21.41 15.37
N LEU A 78 -14.38 21.91 14.55
CA LEU A 78 -14.23 23.14 13.77
C LEU A 78 -14.09 24.40 14.64
N SER A 79 -14.61 24.38 15.88
CA SER A 79 -14.49 25.48 16.84
C SER A 79 -13.04 25.81 17.22
N SER A 80 -12.09 24.90 16.95
CA SER A 80 -10.66 25.12 17.17
C SER A 80 -9.97 25.87 16.04
N LEU A 81 -10.63 26.04 14.89
CA LEU A 81 -10.10 26.72 13.72
C LEU A 81 -10.49 28.19 13.70
N ASN A 82 -9.57 29.05 13.29
CA ASN A 82 -9.91 30.44 12.99
C ASN A 82 -10.58 30.58 11.60
N PHE A 83 -11.13 31.76 11.31
CA PHE A 83 -11.84 32.01 10.05
C PHE A 83 -11.00 31.72 8.79
N LYS A 84 -9.71 32.08 8.80
CA LYS A 84 -8.81 31.84 7.65
C LYS A 84 -8.60 30.35 7.43
N GLU A 85 -8.39 29.59 8.50
CA GLU A 85 -8.23 28.14 8.44
C GLU A 85 -9.51 27.45 7.98
N LEU A 86 -10.67 27.91 8.47
CA LEU A 86 -11.97 27.39 8.06
C LEU A 86 -12.24 27.62 6.57
N LYS A 87 -11.93 28.83 6.05
CA LYS A 87 -12.02 29.13 4.62
C LYS A 87 -11.07 28.29 3.76
N ASN A 88 -9.87 28.04 4.24
CA ASN A 88 -8.95 27.14 3.57
C ASN A 88 -9.47 25.68 3.55
N LEU A 89 -10.04 25.21 4.65
CA LEU A 89 -10.66 23.88 4.74
C LEU A 89 -11.84 23.75 3.76
N GLU A 90 -12.76 24.71 3.76
CA GLU A 90 -13.89 24.78 2.82
C GLU A 90 -13.41 24.70 1.37
N THR A 91 -12.42 25.51 0.99
CA THR A 91 -11.86 25.54 -0.37
C THR A 91 -11.25 24.20 -0.77
N ARG A 92 -10.59 23.50 0.17
CA ARG A 92 -10.01 22.18 -0.07
C ARG A 92 -11.10 21.12 -0.28
N LEU A 93 -12.15 21.16 0.53
CA LEU A 93 -13.29 20.25 0.43
C LEU A 93 -14.05 20.47 -0.90
N GLU A 94 -14.32 21.71 -1.27
CA GLU A 94 -14.94 22.10 -2.53
C GLU A 94 -14.19 21.49 -3.73
N LYS A 95 -12.85 21.66 -3.76
CA LYS A 95 -12.00 21.09 -4.81
C LYS A 95 -12.01 19.57 -4.81
N GLY A 96 -11.98 18.93 -3.64
CA GLY A 96 -12.04 17.47 -3.50
C GLY A 96 -13.36 16.90 -4.03
N ILE A 97 -14.48 17.48 -3.61
CA ILE A 97 -15.83 17.09 -4.03
C ILE A 97 -16.00 17.29 -5.54
N SER A 98 -15.53 18.42 -6.07
CA SER A 98 -15.57 18.71 -7.50
C SER A 98 -14.82 17.65 -8.31
N ARG A 99 -13.60 17.26 -7.89
CA ARG A 99 -12.82 16.19 -8.54
C ARG A 99 -13.55 14.84 -8.51
N ILE A 100 -14.12 14.47 -7.36
CA ILE A 100 -14.88 13.22 -7.21
C ILE A 100 -16.09 13.21 -8.16
N ARG A 101 -16.84 14.30 -8.20
CA ARG A 101 -18.01 14.44 -9.07
C ARG A 101 -17.63 14.34 -10.54
N SER A 102 -16.58 15.06 -10.96
CA SER A 102 -16.09 14.98 -12.33
C SER A 102 -15.67 13.58 -12.72
N LYS A 103 -14.92 12.87 -11.85
CA LYS A 103 -14.51 11.48 -12.15
C LYS A 103 -15.69 10.52 -12.19
N LYS A 104 -16.66 10.68 -11.28
CA LYS A 104 -17.90 9.88 -11.30
C LYS A 104 -18.67 10.09 -12.61
N ASN A 105 -18.80 11.34 -13.05
CA ASN A 105 -19.49 11.66 -14.30
C ASN A 105 -18.74 11.08 -15.51
N GLU A 106 -17.42 11.22 -15.57
CA GLU A 106 -16.58 10.63 -16.63
C GLU A 106 -16.81 9.11 -16.74
N LEU A 107 -16.79 8.40 -15.62
CA LEU A 107 -17.02 6.95 -15.59
C LEU A 107 -18.45 6.58 -15.98
N LEU A 108 -19.45 7.34 -15.51
CA LEU A 108 -20.85 7.11 -15.87
C LEU A 108 -21.08 7.31 -17.37
N PHE A 109 -20.48 8.33 -17.99
CA PHE A 109 -20.59 8.53 -19.42
C PHE A 109 -19.94 7.39 -20.21
N ALA A 110 -18.76 6.94 -19.80
CA ALA A 110 -18.11 5.79 -20.42
C ALA A 110 -18.97 4.51 -20.32
N GLU A 111 -19.63 4.29 -19.18
CA GLU A 111 -20.52 3.15 -18.99
C GLU A 111 -21.77 3.24 -19.88
N ILE A 112 -22.39 4.43 -19.98
CA ILE A 112 -23.54 4.66 -20.87
C ILE A 112 -23.16 4.38 -22.32
N GLU A 113 -22.03 4.90 -22.79
CA GLU A 113 -21.54 4.67 -24.16
C GLU A 113 -21.29 3.19 -24.43
N TYR A 114 -20.69 2.48 -23.48
CA TYR A 114 -20.46 1.05 -23.57
C TYR A 114 -21.78 0.26 -23.68
N MET A 115 -22.75 0.57 -22.82
CA MET A 115 -24.06 -0.08 -22.81
C MET A 115 -24.84 0.19 -24.12
N GLN A 116 -24.82 1.41 -24.64
CA GLN A 116 -25.45 1.75 -25.91
C GLN A 116 -24.84 0.99 -27.09
N LYS A 117 -23.51 0.87 -27.12
CA LYS A 117 -22.83 0.07 -28.16
C LYS A 117 -23.23 -1.40 -28.07
N ARG A 118 -23.28 -1.95 -26.85
CA ARG A 118 -23.71 -3.34 -26.59
C ARG A 118 -25.15 -3.57 -27.05
N GLU A 119 -26.04 -2.62 -26.78
CA GLU A 119 -27.44 -2.69 -27.23
C GLU A 119 -27.54 -2.77 -28.75
N ILE A 120 -26.81 -1.91 -29.48
CA ILE A 120 -26.79 -1.91 -30.95
C ILE A 120 -26.25 -3.24 -31.49
N GLU A 121 -25.15 -3.76 -30.94
CA GLU A 121 -24.58 -5.05 -31.34
C GLU A 121 -25.58 -6.19 -31.16
N LEU A 122 -26.29 -6.22 -30.04
CA LEU A 122 -27.33 -7.22 -29.75
C LEU A 122 -28.53 -7.08 -30.67
N GLN A 123 -29.00 -5.86 -30.94
CA GLN A 123 -30.09 -5.60 -31.87
C GLN A 123 -29.73 -6.08 -33.29
N ASN A 124 -28.52 -5.80 -33.76
CA ASN A 124 -28.02 -6.26 -35.05
C ASN A 124 -27.95 -7.79 -35.13
N SER A 125 -27.42 -8.44 -34.09
CA SER A 125 -27.38 -9.91 -34.01
C SER A 125 -28.79 -10.52 -34.01
N ASN A 126 -29.72 -9.94 -33.24
CA ASN A 126 -31.10 -10.42 -33.18
C ASN A 126 -31.81 -10.27 -34.53
N LEU A 127 -31.61 -9.14 -35.23
CA LEU A 127 -32.15 -8.92 -36.57
C LEU A 127 -31.62 -9.94 -37.58
N PHE A 128 -30.30 -10.20 -37.55
CA PHE A 128 -29.67 -11.21 -38.41
C PHE A 128 -30.25 -12.61 -38.17
N LEU A 129 -30.39 -13.03 -36.91
CA LEU A 129 -30.96 -14.33 -36.57
C LEU A 129 -32.43 -14.45 -37.01
N ARG A 130 -33.24 -13.39 -36.84
CA ARG A 130 -34.64 -13.38 -37.33
C ARG A 130 -34.71 -13.54 -38.85
N ALA A 131 -33.83 -12.89 -39.60
CA ALA A 131 -33.76 -13.06 -41.05
C ALA A 131 -33.36 -14.50 -41.43
N GLN A 132 -32.39 -15.09 -40.72
CA GLN A 132 -31.95 -16.47 -40.96
C GLN A 132 -33.06 -17.50 -40.64
N ILE A 133 -33.82 -17.29 -39.56
CA ILE A 133 -34.97 -18.12 -39.22
C ILE A 133 -36.03 -18.07 -40.32
N ALA A 134 -36.41 -16.88 -40.75
CA ALA A 134 -37.43 -16.71 -41.80
C ALA A 134 -37.01 -17.37 -43.12
N GLU A 135 -35.72 -17.32 -43.46
CA GLU A 135 -35.19 -18.01 -44.65
C GLU A 135 -35.22 -19.53 -44.49
N ASN A 136 -34.84 -20.06 -43.32
CA ASN A 136 -34.89 -21.50 -43.05
C ASN A 136 -36.32 -22.04 -43.10
N GLU A 137 -37.29 -21.31 -42.53
CA GLU A 137 -38.71 -21.66 -42.58
C GLU A 137 -39.24 -21.72 -44.02
N ARG A 138 -38.83 -20.79 -44.88
CA ARG A 138 -39.17 -20.81 -46.32
C ARG A 138 -38.56 -22.01 -47.03
N ALA A 139 -37.29 -22.34 -46.75
CA ALA A 139 -36.62 -23.49 -47.34
C ALA A 139 -37.27 -24.82 -46.91
N GLN A 140 -37.66 -24.95 -45.64
CA GLN A 140 -38.41 -26.11 -45.13
C GLN A 140 -39.78 -26.25 -45.80
N GLN A 141 -40.52 -25.14 -45.98
CA GLN A 141 -41.80 -25.16 -46.70
C GLN A 141 -41.63 -25.63 -48.14
N GLN A 142 -40.60 -25.15 -48.85
CA GLN A 142 -40.30 -25.58 -50.23
C GLN A 142 -39.92 -27.07 -50.32
N MET A 143 -39.16 -27.58 -49.35
CA MET A 143 -38.82 -29.02 -49.26
C MET A 143 -40.06 -29.90 -49.02
N ASN A 144 -41.02 -29.44 -48.21
CA ASN A 144 -42.27 -30.17 -47.94
C ASN A 144 -43.25 -30.22 -49.14
N LEU A 145 -43.00 -29.45 -50.21
CA LEU A 145 -43.82 -29.39 -51.41
C LEU A 145 -43.30 -30.27 -52.56
N MET A 146 -42.19 -31.01 -52.39
CA MET A 146 -41.75 -32.03 -53.37
C MET A 146 -42.41 -33.39 -53.09
N PRO A 147 -43.15 -33.99 -54.04
CA PRO A 147 -43.68 -35.33 -53.88
C PRO A 147 -42.58 -36.35 -54.22
N GLY A 148 -42.01 -37.02 -53.22
CA GLY A 148 -41.18 -38.19 -53.49
C GLY A 148 -40.13 -38.54 -52.44
N SER A 149 -40.55 -39.21 -51.38
CA SER A 149 -39.99 -40.47 -50.85
C SER A 149 -40.26 -40.52 -49.36
N GLN A 150 -40.95 -41.58 -48.94
CA GLN A 150 -41.23 -41.88 -47.55
C GLN A 150 -39.91 -42.03 -46.80
N TYR A 151 -39.59 -41.07 -45.94
CA TYR A 151 -38.76 -41.32 -44.77
C TYR A 151 -39.57 -40.89 -43.55
N GLU A 152 -39.71 -41.83 -42.65
CA GLU A 152 -40.49 -41.78 -41.44
C GLU A 152 -40.14 -40.51 -40.63
N SER A 153 -41.12 -39.64 -40.47
CA SER A 153 -40.99 -38.43 -39.68
C SER A 153 -40.81 -38.80 -38.21
N VAL A 154 -39.63 -38.55 -37.65
CA VAL A 154 -39.46 -38.52 -36.19
C VAL A 154 -40.34 -37.37 -35.67
N PRO A 155 -41.26 -37.61 -34.71
CA PRO A 155 -42.14 -36.55 -34.23
C PRO A 155 -41.29 -35.46 -33.57
N GLN A 156 -41.42 -34.22 -34.05
CA GLN A 156 -40.89 -33.03 -33.38
C GLN A 156 -41.55 -32.94 -32.00
N GLN A 157 -40.83 -33.36 -30.97
CA GLN A 157 -41.19 -33.07 -29.60
C GLN A 157 -41.07 -31.55 -29.36
N PRO A 158 -41.97 -30.95 -28.56
CA PRO A 158 -41.87 -29.53 -28.22
C PRO A 158 -40.53 -29.31 -27.50
N TYR A 159 -39.72 -28.40 -28.01
CA TYR A 159 -38.53 -27.94 -27.30
C TYR A 159 -39.00 -27.14 -26.09
N ASP A 160 -39.08 -27.77 -24.92
CA ASP A 160 -39.37 -27.07 -23.67
C ASP A 160 -38.20 -26.14 -23.32
N SER A 161 -38.43 -24.84 -23.51
CA SER A 161 -37.53 -23.74 -23.13
C SER A 161 -37.29 -23.63 -21.61
N GLN A 162 -37.85 -24.53 -20.81
CA GLN A 162 -37.76 -24.54 -19.35
C GLN A 162 -36.46 -25.15 -18.80
N ASN A 163 -35.60 -25.75 -19.64
CA ASN A 163 -34.31 -26.34 -19.21
C ASN A 163 -33.08 -25.50 -19.60
N LEU A 164 -33.22 -24.18 -19.71
CA LEU A 164 -32.06 -23.30 -19.70
C LEU A 164 -31.53 -23.25 -18.27
N LEU A 165 -30.39 -23.92 -18.03
CA LEU A 165 -29.59 -23.75 -16.82
C LEU A 165 -29.43 -22.25 -16.52
N PRO A 166 -29.56 -21.80 -15.26
CA PRO A 166 -29.24 -20.42 -14.93
C PRO A 166 -27.76 -20.22 -15.20
N VAL A 167 -27.45 -19.45 -16.24
CA VAL A 167 -26.09 -19.01 -16.52
C VAL A 167 -25.73 -18.02 -15.42
N ASN A 168 -25.15 -18.52 -14.34
CA ASN A 168 -24.44 -17.72 -13.35
C ASN A 168 -23.18 -17.17 -14.03
N LEU A 169 -23.35 -16.10 -14.82
CA LEU A 169 -22.25 -15.36 -15.42
C LEU A 169 -21.98 -14.14 -14.55
N LEU A 170 -20.95 -14.27 -13.70
CA LEU A 170 -20.07 -13.18 -13.26
C LEU A 170 -20.81 -11.95 -12.71
N ASP A 171 -21.07 -11.94 -11.40
CA ASP A 171 -21.39 -10.74 -10.64
C ASP A 171 -20.11 -9.89 -10.48
N PRO A 172 -19.99 -8.68 -11.08
CA PRO A 172 -18.81 -7.84 -10.90
C PRO A 172 -18.86 -6.97 -9.64
N ASN A 173 -19.87 -7.09 -8.76
CA ASN A 173 -20.09 -6.09 -7.71
C ASN A 173 -20.19 -6.69 -6.30
N HIS A 174 -19.03 -7.10 -5.77
CA HIS A 174 -18.86 -7.10 -4.32
C HIS A 174 -18.87 -5.66 -3.79
N HIS A 175 -20.04 -5.33 -3.25
CA HIS A 175 -20.33 -4.25 -2.35
C HIS A 175 -19.20 -4.06 -1.32
N TYR A 176 -18.73 -2.81 -1.19
CA TYR A 176 -17.91 -2.40 -0.07
C TYR A 176 -18.68 -2.68 1.25
N SER A 177 -18.18 -3.61 2.05
CA SER A 177 -18.63 -3.83 3.43
C SER A 177 -18.39 -2.57 4.26
N ARG A 178 -19.47 -1.82 4.47
CA ARG A 178 -19.63 -0.78 5.47
C ARG A 178 -19.51 -1.41 6.86
N HIS A 179 -18.34 -1.29 7.48
CA HIS A 179 -18.17 -1.57 8.90
C HIS A 179 -18.62 -0.36 9.71
N ASP A 180 -19.92 -0.25 9.95
CA ASP A 180 -20.45 0.48 11.11
C ASP A 180 -20.52 -0.53 12.26
N LYS A 181 -19.49 -0.53 13.13
CA LYS A 181 -19.65 -1.01 14.50
C LYS A 181 -19.59 0.18 15.44
N GLN A 182 -20.77 0.54 15.92
CA GLN A 182 -21.00 1.28 17.15
C GLN A 182 -20.13 0.71 18.27
N LEU A 183 -19.34 1.56 18.92
CA LEU A 183 -18.87 1.33 20.28
C LEU A 183 -19.38 2.47 21.13
N SER A 184 -20.53 2.21 21.74
CA SER A 184 -20.96 2.78 23.02
C SER A 184 -20.15 2.08 24.11
N ASN A 185 -19.34 2.85 24.84
CA ASN A 185 -19.20 2.85 26.31
C ASN A 185 -18.05 3.78 26.71
#